data_AF-A0A091AWB2-F1
#
_entry.id   AF-A0A091AWB2-F1
#
_cell.length_a   1.000
_cell.length_b   1.000
_cell.length_c   1.000
_cell.angle_alpha   90.00
_cell.angle_beta   90.00
_cell.angle_gamma   90.00
#
_symmetry.space_group_name_H-M   'P 1'
#
loop_
_entity.id
_entity.type
_entity.pdbx_description
1 polymer ?
#
loop_
_entity_poly.entity_id
_entity_poly.type
_entity_poly.pdbx_seq_one_letter_code
_entity_poly.pdbx_strand_id
1 'polypeptide(L)'
;MAEKSTDATPGLLIANAVTLVLALALHWSVASLLWPFWLQSVIIGWYARQRMLALTSFSTEGFTSGDQPVPENEEGKRSTANFFVLHYGIFHLAYLVFLFDQAPPARLLDLVLLAACGYSFVYAQRKTFAEQVAADAQGRPNLGKLMFLPYLRVLPIHLSIVFGAASTGAWGLFVFVPLKTIADLLLDRVDRNMADRGAESV
;
A
#
# COMPACT_ATOMS: atom_id res chain seq x y z
N MET A 1 -24.49 6.05 17.92
CA MET A 1 -23.90 4.84 18.53
C MET A 1 -22.62 4.58 17.75
N ALA A 2 -21.49 5.06 18.27
CA ALA A 2 -20.20 4.93 17.58
C ALA A 2 -19.84 3.45 17.49
N GLU A 3 -19.79 2.93 16.27
CA GLU A 3 -19.28 1.59 16.01
C GLU A 3 -17.82 1.58 16.48
N LYS A 4 -17.56 0.82 17.54
CA LYS A 4 -16.22 0.65 18.10
C LYS A 4 -15.37 0.04 16.99
N SER A 5 -14.55 0.86 16.34
CA SER A 5 -13.55 0.43 15.34
C SER A 5 -12.86 -0.81 15.90
N THR A 6 -13.17 -1.96 15.32
CA THR A 6 -12.63 -3.23 15.76
C THR A 6 -11.13 -3.14 15.50
N ASP A 7 -10.33 -3.23 16.56
CA ASP A 7 -8.88 -3.13 16.45
C ASP A 7 -8.39 -4.20 15.48
N ALA A 8 -8.02 -3.82 14.26
CA ALA A 8 -7.59 -4.74 13.21
C ALA A 8 -6.19 -5.30 13.48
N THR A 9 -5.47 -4.67 14.42
CA THR A 9 -4.12 -4.99 14.86
C THR A 9 -3.90 -6.48 15.16
N PRO A 10 -4.73 -7.18 15.97
CA PRO A 10 -4.54 -8.60 16.27
C PRO A 10 -4.72 -9.47 15.03
N GLY A 11 -5.68 -9.14 14.15
CA GLY A 11 -5.90 -9.86 12.91
C GLY A 11 -4.72 -9.75 11.94
N LEU A 12 -4.13 -8.56 11.83
CA LEU A 12 -2.92 -8.32 11.01
C LEU A 12 -1.71 -9.08 11.56
N LEU A 13 -1.50 -9.06 12.88
CA LEU A 13 -0.40 -9.78 13.51
C LEU A 13 -0.53 -11.30 13.31
N ILE A 14 -1.73 -11.86 13.47
CA ILE A 14 -1.98 -13.29 13.24
C ILE A 14 -1.77 -13.65 11.78
N ALA A 15 -2.30 -12.86 10.84
CA ALA A 15 -2.15 -13.12 9.41
C ALA A 15 -0.68 -13.11 8.96
N ASN A 16 0.10 -12.14 9.46
CA ASN A 16 1.53 -12.05 9.16
C ASN A 16 2.33 -13.19 9.83
N ALA A 17 1.98 -13.59 11.05
CA ALA A 17 2.61 -14.72 11.74
C ALA A 17 2.34 -16.06 11.03
N VAL A 18 1.09 -16.30 10.61
CA VAL A 18 0.72 -17.50 9.83
C VAL A 18 1.48 -17.53 8.51
N THR A 19 1.57 -16.39 7.82
CA THR A 19 2.32 -16.27 6.56
C THR A 19 3.80 -16.62 6.74
N LEU A 20 4.43 -16.15 7.82
CA LEU A 20 5.83 -16.47 8.15
C LEU A 20 6.01 -17.96 8.45
N VAL A 21 5.13 -18.56 9.26
CA VAL A 21 5.21 -19.99 9.61
C VAL A 21 5.06 -20.86 8.35
N LEU A 22 4.09 -20.55 7.48
CA LEU A 22 3.89 -21.28 6.22
C LEU A 22 5.09 -21.10 5.27
N ALA A 23 5.63 -19.89 5.16
CA ALA A 23 6.80 -19.63 4.33
C ALA A 23 8.03 -20.43 4.79
N LEU A 24 8.25 -20.53 6.10
CA LEU A 24 9.34 -21.32 6.67
C LEU A 24 9.10 -22.83 6.47
N ALA A 25 7.89 -23.32 6.73
CA ALA A 25 7.53 -24.74 6.62
C ALA A 25 7.54 -25.25 5.17
N LEU A 26 7.18 -24.39 4.21
CA LEU A 26 7.12 -24.70 2.78
C LEU A 26 8.35 -24.24 2.00
N HIS A 27 9.38 -23.77 2.71
CA HIS A 27 10.63 -23.26 2.13
C HIS A 27 10.43 -22.23 1.01
N TRP A 28 9.46 -21.32 1.19
CA TRP A 28 9.20 -20.27 0.22
C TRP A 28 10.37 -19.30 0.14
N SER A 29 10.76 -18.96 -1.09
CA SER A 29 11.70 -17.86 -1.30
C SER A 29 11.04 -16.52 -0.94
N VAL A 30 11.84 -15.55 -0.49
CA VAL A 30 11.36 -14.18 -0.26
C VAL A 30 10.73 -13.62 -1.53
N ALA A 31 11.33 -13.88 -2.70
CA ALA A 31 10.83 -13.43 -3.98
C ALA A 31 9.43 -14.02 -4.32
N SER A 32 9.12 -15.25 -3.90
CA SER A 32 7.79 -15.83 -4.05
C SER A 32 6.73 -15.11 -3.21
N LEU A 33 7.09 -14.65 -2.01
CA LEU A 33 6.21 -13.87 -1.13
C LEU A 33 5.99 -12.43 -1.63
N LEU A 34 6.91 -11.90 -2.44
CA LEU A 34 6.78 -10.55 -2.97
C LEU A 34 5.68 -10.44 -4.03
N TRP A 35 5.29 -11.52 -4.71
CA TRP A 35 4.25 -11.47 -5.74
C TRP A 35 2.88 -11.01 -5.23
N PRO A 36 2.26 -11.66 -4.22
CA PRO A 36 0.98 -11.18 -3.68
C PRO A 36 1.06 -9.75 -3.14
N PHE A 37 2.20 -9.36 -2.57
CA PHE A 37 2.42 -8.01 -2.04
C PHE A 37 2.56 -6.95 -3.11
N TRP A 38 3.34 -7.25 -4.14
CA TRP A 38 3.47 -6.39 -5.31
C TRP A 38 2.09 -6.17 -5.94
N LEU A 39 1.31 -7.24 -6.10
CA LEU A 39 -0.05 -7.17 -6.61
C LEU A 39 -0.96 -6.32 -5.72
N GLN A 40 -0.93 -6.54 -4.41
CA GLN A 40 -1.66 -5.72 -3.43
C GLN A 40 -1.27 -4.23 -3.54
N SER A 41 0.03 -3.94 -3.63
CA SER A 41 0.58 -2.59 -3.75
C SER A 41 0.07 -1.90 -5.02
N VAL A 42 0.10 -2.59 -6.17
CA VAL A 42 -0.46 -2.07 -7.44
C VAL A 42 -1.96 -1.76 -7.33
N ILE A 43 -2.75 -2.67 -6.76
CA ILE A 43 -4.20 -2.48 -6.57
C ILE A 43 -4.46 -1.24 -5.72
N ILE A 44 -3.71 -1.08 -4.63
CA ILE A 44 -3.85 0.05 -3.72
C ILE A 44 -3.43 1.35 -4.40
N GLY A 45 -2.31 1.35 -5.16
CA GLY A 45 -1.89 2.51 -5.94
C GLY A 45 -2.97 2.96 -6.92
N TRP A 46 -3.65 2.02 -7.57
CA TRP A 46 -4.80 2.31 -8.42
C TRP A 46 -5.93 3.03 -7.65
N TYR A 47 -6.36 2.50 -6.51
CA TYR A 47 -7.42 3.14 -5.70
C TYR A 47 -6.96 4.48 -5.08
N ALA A 48 -5.68 4.61 -4.69
CA ALA A 48 -5.13 5.86 -4.18
C ALA A 48 -5.19 6.97 -5.23
N ARG A 49 -4.89 6.65 -6.50
CA ARG A 49 -5.08 7.59 -7.60
C ARG A 49 -6.55 8.03 -7.72
N GLN A 50 -7.48 7.08 -7.70
CA GLN A 50 -8.90 7.42 -7.80
C GLN A 50 -9.38 8.23 -6.60
N ARG A 51 -8.86 7.95 -5.40
CA ARG A 51 -9.16 8.69 -4.16
C ARG A 51 -8.70 10.14 -4.28
N MET A 52 -7.48 10.37 -4.75
CA MET A 52 -6.98 11.74 -5.01
C MET A 52 -7.84 12.49 -6.02
N LEU A 53 -8.28 11.84 -7.10
CA LEU A 53 -9.12 12.47 -8.12
C LEU A 53 -10.57 12.72 -7.65
N ALA A 54 -11.05 11.94 -6.69
CA ALA A 54 -12.39 12.09 -6.12
C ALA A 54 -12.51 13.25 -5.12
N LEU A 55 -11.40 13.87 -4.70
CA LEU A 55 -11.42 14.99 -3.77
C LEU A 55 -12.13 16.21 -4.38
N THR A 56 -13.07 16.79 -3.62
CA THR A 56 -13.79 18.02 -3.97
C THR A 56 -13.29 19.23 -3.17
N SER A 57 -12.86 19.01 -1.93
CA SER A 57 -12.20 19.99 -1.05
C SER A 57 -10.96 19.32 -0.45
N PHE A 58 -9.81 20.00 -0.51
CA PHE A 58 -8.54 19.44 -0.01
C PHE A 58 -7.57 20.57 0.31
N SER A 59 -6.51 20.25 1.05
CA SER A 59 -5.40 21.16 1.29
C SER A 59 -4.09 20.63 0.71
N THR A 60 -3.18 21.54 0.34
CA THR A 60 -1.80 21.26 -0.05
C THR A 60 -0.80 21.85 0.94
N GLU A 61 -1.23 22.15 2.18
CA GLU A 61 -0.37 22.66 3.23
C GLU A 61 0.90 21.80 3.39
N GLY A 62 2.06 22.46 3.34
CA GLY A 62 3.37 21.81 3.45
C GLY A 62 3.76 20.94 2.24
N PHE A 63 2.99 20.96 1.15
CA PHE A 63 3.26 20.17 -0.06
C PHE A 63 3.73 21.05 -1.21
N THR A 64 5.00 20.87 -1.60
CA THR A 64 5.67 21.66 -2.62
C THR A 64 6.11 20.81 -3.82
N SER A 65 6.20 21.44 -4.99
CA SER A 65 6.76 20.90 -6.22
C SER A 65 7.70 21.95 -6.82
N GLY A 66 9.00 21.63 -6.91
CA GLY A 66 10.02 22.59 -7.36
C GLY A 66 10.08 23.86 -6.51
N ASP A 67 10.08 23.70 -5.19
CA ASP A 67 10.05 24.78 -4.18
C ASP A 67 8.82 25.70 -4.20
N GLN A 68 7.84 25.42 -5.05
CA GLN A 68 6.56 26.14 -5.10
C GLN A 68 5.44 25.32 -4.45
N PRO A 69 4.53 25.93 -3.68
CA PRO A 69 3.36 25.23 -3.16
C PRO A 69 2.50 24.67 -4.30
N VAL A 70 2.05 23.43 -4.17
CA VAL A 70 1.09 22.86 -5.13
C VAL A 70 -0.24 23.59 -4.98
N PRO A 71 -0.89 24.07 -6.06
CA PRO A 71 -2.14 24.81 -5.94
C PRO A 71 -3.30 23.91 -5.48
N GLU A 72 -4.18 24.44 -4.62
CA GLU A 72 -5.39 23.77 -4.12
C GLU A 72 -6.55 23.83 -5.14
N ASN A 73 -6.28 23.47 -6.39
CA ASN A 73 -7.23 23.49 -7.49
C ASN A 73 -7.18 22.20 -8.32
N GLU A 74 -8.07 22.06 -9.31
CA GLU A 74 -8.13 20.87 -10.18
C GLU A 74 -6.81 20.57 -10.91
N GLU A 75 -6.04 21.61 -11.24
CA GLU A 75 -4.74 21.46 -11.90
C GLU A 75 -3.72 20.81 -10.96
N GLY A 76 -3.57 21.33 -9.74
CA GLY A 76 -2.69 20.77 -8.72
C GLY A 76 -3.06 19.34 -8.35
N LYS A 77 -4.37 19.06 -8.24
CA LYS A 77 -4.91 17.71 -7.99
C LYS A 77 -4.53 16.72 -9.10
N ARG A 78 -4.79 17.08 -10.36
CA ARG A 78 -4.50 16.22 -11.52
C ARG A 78 -3.00 16.04 -11.74
N SER A 79 -2.23 17.11 -11.59
CA SER A 79 -0.77 17.07 -11.68
C SER A 79 -0.18 16.11 -10.65
N THR A 80 -0.62 16.21 -9.39
CA THR A 80 -0.18 15.32 -8.30
C THR A 80 -0.56 13.87 -8.57
N ALA A 81 -1.80 13.61 -8.99
CA ALA A 81 -2.26 12.25 -9.30
C ALA A 81 -1.49 11.63 -10.47
N ASN A 82 -1.15 12.41 -11.49
CA ASN A 82 -0.35 11.95 -12.64
C ASN A 82 1.11 11.70 -12.25
N PHE A 83 1.71 12.61 -11.47
CA PHE A 83 3.05 12.42 -10.93
C PHE A 83 3.12 11.16 -10.07
N PHE A 84 2.13 10.94 -9.21
CA PHE A 84 2.01 9.72 -8.43
C PHE A 84 2.04 8.47 -9.31
N VAL A 85 1.18 8.39 -10.34
CA VAL A 85 1.14 7.22 -11.24
C VAL A 85 2.48 7.01 -11.93
N LEU A 86 3.13 8.08 -12.40
CA LEU A 86 4.42 7.99 -13.06
C LEU A 86 5.48 7.46 -12.09
N HIS A 87 5.66 8.12 -10.95
CA HIS A 87 6.72 7.80 -9.99
C HIS A 87 6.47 6.44 -9.35
N TYR A 88 5.27 6.21 -8.80
CA TYR A 88 4.87 4.94 -8.21
C TYR A 88 4.89 3.79 -9.23
N GLY A 89 4.41 4.04 -10.45
CA GLY A 89 4.36 3.05 -11.53
C GLY A 89 5.74 2.59 -11.98
N ILE A 90 6.71 3.52 -12.13
CA ILE A 90 8.09 3.17 -12.50
C ILE A 90 8.71 2.20 -11.49
N PHE A 91 8.54 2.45 -10.19
CA PHE A 91 9.04 1.51 -9.17
C PHE A 91 8.38 0.14 -9.29
N HIS A 92 7.08 0.08 -9.55
CA HIS A 92 6.38 -1.21 -9.69
C HIS A 92 6.77 -1.96 -10.96
N LEU A 93 7.09 -1.26 -12.04
CA LEU A 93 7.65 -1.87 -13.24
C LEU A 93 9.05 -2.44 -12.98
N ALA A 94 9.91 -1.70 -12.28
CA ALA A 94 11.23 -2.21 -11.88
C ALA A 94 11.11 -3.47 -11.00
N TYR A 95 10.18 -3.48 -10.04
CA TYR A 95 9.90 -4.66 -9.23
C TYR A 95 9.36 -5.82 -10.05
N LEU A 96 8.52 -5.56 -11.05
CA LEU A 96 7.98 -6.62 -11.91
C LEU A 96 9.10 -7.35 -12.67
N VAL A 97 10.06 -6.60 -13.23
CA VAL A 97 11.24 -7.17 -13.88
C VAL A 97 12.03 -8.03 -12.90
N PHE A 98 12.30 -7.53 -11.69
CA PHE A 98 12.99 -8.28 -10.64
C PHE A 98 12.25 -9.57 -10.24
N LEU A 99 10.92 -9.53 -10.12
CA LEU A 99 10.13 -10.70 -9.74
C LEU A 99 10.14 -11.80 -10.81
N PHE A 100 10.09 -11.42 -12.08
CA PHE A 100 10.20 -12.37 -13.18
C PHE A 100 11.60 -12.98 -13.31
N ASP A 101 12.64 -12.22 -12.97
CA ASP A 101 14.02 -12.70 -12.97
C ASP A 101 14.27 -13.70 -11.82
N GLN A 102 13.80 -13.36 -10.60
CA GLN A 102 14.15 -14.10 -9.39
C GLN A 102 13.18 -15.24 -9.02
N ALA A 103 11.89 -15.09 -9.30
CA ALA A 103 10.87 -16.07 -8.90
C ALA A 103 9.65 -16.05 -9.82
N PRO A 104 9.80 -16.31 -11.13
CA PRO A 104 8.66 -16.32 -12.04
C PRO A 104 7.61 -17.36 -11.61
N PRO A 105 6.30 -17.05 -11.66
CA PRO A 105 5.26 -18.03 -11.39
C PRO A 105 5.30 -19.12 -12.48
N ALA A 106 5.79 -20.30 -12.12
CA ALA A 106 6.11 -21.35 -13.09
C ALA A 106 4.95 -22.34 -13.28
N ARG A 107 4.07 -22.48 -12.29
CA ARG A 107 2.96 -23.45 -12.33
C ARG A 107 1.62 -22.74 -12.53
N LEU A 108 0.69 -23.42 -13.20
CA LEU A 108 -0.70 -22.95 -13.29
C LEU A 108 -1.31 -22.68 -11.92
N LEU A 109 -0.98 -23.50 -10.91
CA LEU A 109 -1.42 -23.29 -9.55
C LEU A 109 -0.94 -21.94 -8.97
N ASP A 110 0.30 -21.53 -9.25
CA ASP A 110 0.84 -20.25 -8.78
C ASP A 110 0.05 -19.09 -9.38
N LEU A 111 -0.27 -19.17 -10.68
CA LEU A 111 -1.10 -18.19 -11.37
C LEU A 111 -2.53 -18.14 -10.82
N VAL A 112 -3.12 -19.30 -10.55
CA VAL A 112 -4.47 -19.41 -9.96
C VAL A 112 -4.48 -18.80 -8.55
N LEU A 113 -3.47 -19.09 -7.73
CA LEU A 113 -3.34 -18.52 -6.38
C LEU A 113 -3.12 -17.01 -6.43
N LEU A 114 -2.27 -16.51 -7.33
CA LEU A 114 -2.07 -15.08 -7.52
C LEU A 114 -3.35 -14.38 -8.00
N ALA A 115 -4.10 -14.99 -8.91
CA ALA A 115 -5.39 -14.47 -9.35
C ALA A 115 -6.41 -14.45 -8.20
N ALA A 116 -6.46 -15.50 -7.37
CA ALA A 116 -7.32 -15.56 -6.20
C ALA A 116 -6.95 -14.49 -5.15
N CYS A 117 -5.65 -14.31 -4.88
CA CYS A 117 -5.16 -13.23 -4.02
C CYS A 117 -5.53 -11.86 -4.59
N GLY A 118 -5.29 -11.63 -5.88
CA GLY A 118 -5.65 -10.39 -6.57
C GLY A 118 -7.14 -10.07 -6.46
N TYR A 119 -8.00 -11.06 -6.72
CA TYR A 119 -9.44 -10.92 -6.59
C TYR A 119 -9.86 -10.57 -5.15
N SER A 120 -9.31 -11.27 -4.16
CA SER A 120 -9.55 -11.00 -2.74
C SER A 120 -9.13 -9.57 -2.37
N PHE A 121 -7.95 -9.13 -2.79
CA PHE A 121 -7.47 -7.77 -2.54
C PHE A 121 -8.31 -6.70 -3.24
N VAL A 122 -8.74 -6.92 -4.49
CA VAL A 122 -9.65 -5.99 -5.16
C VAL A 122 -10.95 -5.88 -4.39
N TYR A 123 -11.53 -7.00 -3.96
CA TYR A 123 -12.78 -6.99 -3.21
C TYR A 123 -12.64 -6.25 -1.87
N ALA A 124 -11.59 -6.57 -1.09
CA ALA A 124 -11.30 -5.89 0.17
C ALA A 124 -11.06 -4.39 -0.03
N GLN A 125 -10.22 -4.03 -1.01
CA GLN A 125 -9.82 -2.65 -1.25
C GLN A 125 -10.99 -1.81 -1.77
N ARG A 126 -11.96 -2.38 -2.50
CA ARG A 126 -13.18 -1.67 -2.92
C ARG A 126 -13.98 -1.16 -1.73
N LYS A 127 -14.15 -1.99 -0.71
CA LYS A 127 -14.88 -1.62 0.51
C LYS A 127 -14.15 -0.49 1.24
N THR A 128 -12.85 -0.67 1.49
CA THR A 128 -12.00 0.34 2.14
C THR A 128 -11.98 1.65 1.36
N PHE A 129 -11.91 1.60 0.03
CA PHE A 129 -11.94 2.78 -0.83
C PHE A 129 -13.26 3.55 -0.70
N ALA A 130 -14.40 2.87 -0.69
CA ALA A 130 -15.70 3.53 -0.54
C ALA A 130 -15.81 4.26 0.80
N GLU A 131 -15.36 3.62 1.89
CA GLU A 131 -15.31 4.22 3.23
C GLU A 131 -14.38 5.43 3.29
N GLN A 132 -13.18 5.33 2.70
CA GLN A 132 -12.20 6.41 2.64
C GLN A 132 -12.72 7.61 1.85
N VAL A 133 -13.35 7.40 0.68
CA VAL A 133 -13.94 8.49 -0.12
C VAL A 133 -15.10 9.15 0.63
N ALA A 134 -15.94 8.38 1.31
CA ALA A 134 -17.03 8.92 2.11
C ALA A 134 -16.54 9.77 3.29
N ALA A 135 -15.45 9.36 3.93
CA ALA A 135 -14.81 10.12 5.00
C ALA A 135 -14.11 11.39 4.48
N ASP A 136 -13.38 11.28 3.36
CA ASP A 136 -12.70 12.41 2.73
C ASP A 136 -13.70 13.49 2.27
N ALA A 137 -14.89 13.10 1.81
CA ALA A 137 -15.95 14.01 1.40
C ALA A 137 -16.54 14.85 2.56
N GLN A 138 -16.40 14.38 3.80
CA GLN A 138 -16.86 15.09 5.00
C GLN A 138 -15.81 16.07 5.53
N GLY A 139 -14.54 15.93 5.12
CA GLY A 139 -13.43 16.72 5.63
C GLY A 139 -12.71 17.53 4.55
N ARG A 140 -11.50 17.99 4.91
CA ARG A 140 -10.56 18.66 3.99
C ARG A 140 -9.20 17.96 4.04
N PRO A 141 -9.05 16.76 3.44
CA PRO A 141 -7.82 15.98 3.54
C PRO A 141 -6.65 16.69 2.87
N ASN A 142 -5.43 16.40 3.34
CA ASN A 142 -4.21 16.93 2.73
C ASN A 142 -3.78 16.05 1.55
N LEU A 143 -3.72 16.64 0.36
CA LEU A 143 -3.38 15.96 -0.89
C LEU A 143 -1.96 15.37 -0.87
N GLY A 144 -0.99 16.09 -0.30
CA GLY A 144 0.38 15.62 -0.16
C GLY A 144 0.45 14.35 0.68
N LYS A 145 -0.22 14.33 1.84
CA LYS A 145 -0.31 13.13 2.69
C LYS A 145 -0.93 11.96 1.92
N LEU A 146 -2.05 12.18 1.23
CA LEU A 146 -2.71 11.14 0.43
C LEU A 146 -1.81 10.57 -0.68
N MET A 147 -1.00 11.42 -1.31
CA MET A 147 -0.03 11.00 -2.33
C MET A 147 1.07 10.11 -1.74
N PHE A 148 1.56 10.41 -0.52
CA PHE A 148 2.65 9.66 0.09
C PHE A 148 2.22 8.39 0.85
N LEU A 149 0.96 8.29 1.29
CA LEU A 149 0.47 7.11 2.03
C LEU A 149 0.80 5.76 1.36
N PRO A 150 0.59 5.57 0.04
CA PRO A 150 0.88 4.29 -0.61
C PRO A 150 2.37 3.89 -0.59
N TYR A 151 3.30 4.84 -0.40
CA TYR A 151 4.74 4.55 -0.37
C TYR A 151 5.17 3.77 0.87
N LEU A 152 4.37 3.81 1.95
CA LEU A 152 4.60 2.94 3.11
C LEU A 152 4.58 1.46 2.72
N ARG A 153 3.86 1.06 1.67
CA ARG A 153 3.84 -0.33 1.17
C ARG A 153 4.98 -0.64 0.20
N VAL A 154 5.53 0.38 -0.45
CA VAL A 154 6.71 0.26 -1.32
C VAL A 154 7.97 0.02 -0.48
N LEU A 155 8.05 0.64 0.71
CA LEU A 155 9.22 0.55 1.58
C LEU A 155 9.62 -0.90 1.92
N PRO A 156 8.73 -1.80 2.40
CA PRO A 156 9.08 -3.20 2.62
C PRO A 156 9.63 -3.91 1.38
N ILE A 157 9.01 -3.70 0.21
CA ILE A 157 9.47 -4.31 -1.05
C ILE A 157 10.85 -3.77 -1.42
N HIS A 158 11.06 -2.46 -1.34
CA HIS A 158 12.32 -1.82 -1.69
C HIS A 158 13.46 -2.29 -0.78
N LEU A 159 13.21 -2.31 0.54
CA LEU A 159 14.18 -2.80 1.51
C LEU A 159 14.46 -4.29 1.28
N SER A 160 13.45 -5.10 0.98
CA SER A 160 13.68 -6.52 0.69
C SER A 160 14.41 -6.78 -0.62
N ILE A 161 14.25 -5.95 -1.63
CA ILE A 161 15.04 -6.08 -2.85
C ILE A 161 16.48 -5.63 -2.58
N VAL A 162 16.68 -4.47 -1.94
CA VAL A 162 18.03 -3.94 -1.64
C VAL A 162 18.81 -4.86 -0.69
N PHE A 163 18.19 -5.32 0.40
CA PHE A 163 18.85 -6.17 1.41
C PHE A 163 18.73 -7.67 1.10
N GLY A 164 17.67 -8.10 0.41
CA GLY A 164 17.45 -9.50 0.04
C GLY A 164 18.19 -9.91 -1.24
N ALA A 165 18.41 -9.01 -2.21
CA ALA A 165 19.35 -9.28 -3.31
C ALA A 165 20.79 -9.46 -2.80
N ALA A 166 21.13 -8.85 -1.66
CA ALA A 166 22.39 -9.09 -0.95
C ALA A 166 22.37 -10.35 -0.05
N SER A 167 21.21 -10.97 0.20
CA SER A 167 21.06 -12.14 1.08
C SER A 167 20.06 -13.15 0.51
N THR A 168 20.53 -14.05 -0.35
CA THR A 168 19.74 -15.10 -1.03
C THR A 168 19.31 -16.26 -0.10
N GLY A 169 19.00 -15.99 1.17
CA GLY A 169 18.69 -17.03 2.17
C GLY A 169 17.54 -16.68 3.12
N ALA A 170 17.24 -17.59 4.05
CA ALA A 170 16.18 -17.45 5.06
C ALA A 170 16.27 -16.15 5.89
N TRP A 171 17.45 -15.52 5.95
CA TRP A 171 17.67 -14.21 6.58
C TRP A 171 16.81 -13.09 5.98
N GLY A 172 16.54 -13.12 4.67
CA GLY A 172 15.68 -12.13 4.02
C GLY A 172 14.23 -12.16 4.52
N LEU A 173 13.73 -13.32 4.99
CA LEU A 173 12.40 -13.45 5.59
C LEU A 173 12.32 -12.74 6.96
N PHE A 174 13.39 -12.84 7.76
CA PHE A 174 13.50 -12.16 9.07
C PHE A 174 13.63 -10.64 8.96
N VAL A 175 13.99 -10.11 7.79
CA VAL A 175 14.00 -8.66 7.52
C VAL A 175 12.68 -8.21 6.89
N PHE A 176 12.18 -8.94 5.89
CA PHE A 176 10.97 -8.55 5.14
C PHE A 176 9.71 -8.56 6.01
N VAL A 177 9.46 -9.64 6.76
CA VAL A 177 8.20 -9.82 7.49
C VAL A 177 8.03 -8.77 8.59
N PRO A 178 9.06 -8.45 9.41
CA PRO A 178 8.95 -7.36 10.37
C PRO A 178 8.75 -6.00 9.71
N LEU A 179 9.51 -5.67 8.66
CA LEU A 179 9.37 -4.39 7.95
C LEU A 179 7.99 -4.20 7.37
N LYS A 180 7.42 -5.25 6.77
CA LYS A 180 6.03 -5.19 6.32
C LYS A 180 5.09 -4.97 7.47
N THR A 181 5.22 -5.77 8.53
CA THR A 181 4.28 -5.70 9.65
C THR A 181 4.26 -4.30 10.23
N ILE A 182 5.43 -3.65 10.36
CA ILE A 182 5.53 -2.24 10.76
C ILE A 182 4.80 -1.33 9.77
N ALA A 183 5.01 -1.50 8.46
CA ALA A 183 4.35 -0.69 7.44
C ALA A 183 2.81 -0.82 7.51
N ASP A 184 2.28 -2.04 7.66
CA ASP A 184 0.83 -2.26 7.80
C ASP A 184 0.26 -1.60 9.04
N LEU A 185 0.95 -1.73 10.18
CA LEU A 185 0.53 -1.12 11.44
C LEU A 185 0.56 0.41 11.36
N LEU A 186 1.58 1.00 10.72
CA LEU A 186 1.66 2.44 10.50
C LEU A 186 0.53 2.94 9.61
N LEU A 187 0.22 2.23 8.53
CA LEU A 187 -0.90 2.56 7.64
C LEU A 187 -2.24 2.54 8.39
N ASP A 188 -2.49 1.47 9.14
CA ASP A 188 -3.72 1.33 9.92
C ASP A 188 -3.83 2.41 11.03
N ARG A 189 -2.72 2.76 11.68
CA ARG A 189 -2.67 3.86 12.66
C ARG A 189 -2.97 5.21 12.00
N VAL A 190 -2.38 5.49 10.84
CA VAL A 190 -2.56 6.78 10.15
C VAL A 190 -3.97 6.92 9.61
N ASP A 191 -4.53 5.87 9.02
CA ASP A 191 -5.91 5.87 8.52
C ASP A 191 -6.91 6.12 9.66
N ARG A 192 -6.72 5.49 10.84
CA ARG A 192 -7.55 5.77 12.03
C ARG A 192 -7.42 7.21 12.54
N ASN A 193 -6.19 7.70 12.69
CA ASN A 193 -5.96 9.08 13.13
C ASN A 193 -6.54 10.12 12.16
N MET A 194 -6.57 9.82 10.86
CA MET A 194 -7.18 10.70 9.85
C MET A 194 -8.71 10.67 9.93
N ALA A 195 -9.32 9.51 10.18
CA ALA A 195 -10.75 9.39 10.40
C ALA A 195 -11.21 10.14 11.65
N ASP A 196 -10.49 10.00 12.77
CA ASP A 196 -10.84 10.65 14.04
C ASP A 196 -10.72 12.19 13.93
N ARG A 197 -9.66 12.69 13.29
CA ARG A 197 -9.47 14.14 13.08
C ARG A 197 -10.49 14.75 12.10
N GLY A 198 -11.01 13.96 11.17
CA GLY A 198 -12.12 14.38 10.31
C GLY A 198 -13.43 14.55 11.07
N ALA A 199 -13.66 13.70 12.08
CA ALA A 199 -14.85 13.76 12.93
C ALA A 199 -14.81 14.90 13.97
N GLU A 200 -13.62 15.33 14.42
CA GLU A 200 -13.45 16.46 15.36
C GLU A 200 -13.51 17.85 14.69
N SER A 201 -13.42 17.92 13.35
CA SER A 201 -13.48 19.17 12.58
C SER A 201 -14.88 19.55 12.06
N VAL A 202 -15.92 18.82 12.50
CA VAL A 202 -17.35 19.09 12.25
C VAL A 202 -17.97 19.73 13.49
#